data_AF-A0A2J8VCZ9-F1
#
_entry.id   AF-A0A2J8VCZ9-F1
#
_cell.length_a   1.000
_cell.length_b   1.000
_cell.length_c   1.000
_cell.angle_alpha   90.00
_cell.angle_beta   90.00
_cell.angle_gamma   90.00
#
_symmetry.space_group_name_H-M   'P 1'
#
loop_
_entity.id
_entity.type
_entity.pdbx_description
1 polymer ?
#
loop_
_entity_poly.entity_id
_entity_poly.type
_entity_poly.pdbx_seq_one_letter_code
_entity_poly.pdbx_strand_id
1 'polypeptide(L)'
;MSLPSRQTAIIVNPPPPEYINTKKNGRLTNQLQYLQKVVLKDLWKHSFSWPFQRPVDAVKLKLPDYYTIIKNPMDLNTIKKRLENKYYAKASECIEDFNT
;
A
#
# COMPACT_ATOMS: atom_id res chain seq x y z
N MET A 1 -42.57 -5.63 -11.24
CA MET A 1 -41.36 -6.03 -10.50
C MET A 1 -40.28 -4.97 -10.74
N SER A 2 -40.11 -4.05 -9.79
CA SER A 2 -39.08 -3.01 -9.87
C SER A 2 -37.73 -3.62 -9.50
N LEU A 3 -36.73 -3.48 -10.37
CA LEU A 3 -35.34 -3.79 -10.04
C LEU A 3 -34.95 -3.03 -8.77
N PRO A 4 -34.29 -3.65 -7.79
CA PRO A 4 -33.83 -2.93 -6.62
C PRO A 4 -32.81 -1.89 -7.10
N SER A 5 -33.13 -0.61 -6.83
CA SER A 5 -32.25 0.52 -7.08
C SER A 5 -30.86 0.16 -6.55
N ARG A 6 -29.88 0.06 -7.44
CA ARG A 6 -28.47 -0.13 -7.08
C ARG A 6 -28.13 1.02 -6.15
N GLN A 7 -28.12 0.78 -4.85
CA GLN A 7 -27.66 1.75 -3.86
C GLN A 7 -26.28 2.17 -4.35
N THR A 8 -26.16 3.42 -4.76
CA THR A 8 -24.88 4.05 -5.01
C THR A 8 -24.22 4.12 -3.65
N ALA A 9 -23.56 3.04 -3.24
CA ALA A 9 -22.68 3.03 -2.10
C ALA A 9 -21.74 4.21 -2.29
N ILE A 10 -21.75 5.14 -1.35
CA ILE A 10 -20.87 6.31 -1.38
C ILE A 10 -19.45 5.75 -1.38
N ILE A 11 -18.77 5.85 -2.52
CA ILE A 11 -17.40 5.38 -2.65
C ILE A 11 -16.55 6.37 -1.86
N VAL A 12 -15.90 5.90 -0.80
CA VAL A 12 -14.99 6.70 0.01
C VAL A 12 -13.66 5.98 0.07
N ASN A 13 -12.58 6.68 -0.29
CA ASN A 13 -11.24 6.16 -0.10
C ASN A 13 -10.91 6.18 1.40
N PRO A 14 -10.47 5.06 2.00
CA PRO A 14 -10.01 5.06 3.38
C PRO A 14 -8.75 5.91 3.53
N PRO A 15 -8.36 6.26 4.77
CA PRO A 15 -7.05 6.86 5.01
C PRO A 15 -5.94 5.93 4.48
N PRO A 16 -4.82 6.48 4.00
CA PRO A 16 -3.69 5.67 3.56
C PRO A 16 -3.14 4.83 4.72
N PRO A 17 -2.48 3.69 4.44
CA PRO A 17 -1.92 2.86 5.50
C PRO A 17 -0.89 3.62 6.34
N GLU A 18 -0.84 3.32 7.63
CA GLU A 18 0.10 3.94 8.56
C GLU A 18 1.55 3.65 8.12
N TYR A 19 2.39 4.68 8.10
CA TYR A 19 3.81 4.56 7.72
C TYR A 19 4.78 5.09 8.78
N ILE A 20 4.28 5.60 9.90
CA ILE A 20 5.05 5.99 11.07
C ILE A 20 4.62 5.06 12.19
N ASN A 21 5.56 4.37 12.83
CA ASN A 21 5.25 3.53 13.99
C ASN A 21 5.82 4.18 15.24
N THR A 22 4.96 4.74 16.09
CA THR A 22 5.39 5.31 17.38
C THR A 22 5.50 4.27 18.49
N LYS A 23 4.99 3.05 18.27
CA LYS A 23 4.91 1.97 19.26
C LYS A 23 6.02 0.93 19.11
N LYS A 24 6.50 0.68 17.89
CA LYS A 24 7.60 -0.24 17.59
C LYS A 24 8.88 0.52 17.29
N ASN A 25 9.98 0.08 17.88
CA ASN A 25 11.32 0.53 17.49
C ASN A 25 11.74 -0.23 16.23
N GLY A 26 11.47 0.32 15.04
CA GLY A 26 11.97 -0.29 13.82
C GLY A 26 13.48 -0.22 13.71
N ARG A 27 14.02 -1.05 12.83
CA ARG A 27 15.47 -1.32 12.74
C ARG A 27 15.96 -0.94 11.36
N LEU A 28 17.25 -0.63 11.30
CA LEU A 28 17.96 -0.44 10.05
C LEU A 28 18.92 -1.61 9.90
N THR A 29 18.51 -2.62 9.12
CA THR A 29 19.30 -3.82 8.84
C THR A 29 19.82 -3.77 7.40
N ASN A 30 20.87 -4.52 7.10
CA ASN A 30 21.38 -4.68 5.75
C ASN A 30 20.30 -5.18 4.77
N GLN A 31 19.42 -6.08 5.21
CA GLN A 31 18.29 -6.56 4.40
C GLN A 31 17.26 -5.46 4.10
N LEU A 32 16.87 -4.67 5.10
CA LEU A 32 15.94 -3.54 4.88
C LEU A 32 16.57 -2.46 3.99
N GLN A 33 17.86 -2.20 4.14
CA GLN A 33 18.59 -1.30 3.25
C GLN A 33 18.64 -1.83 1.81
N TYR A 34 18.84 -3.13 1.62
CA TYR A 34 18.81 -3.76 0.30
C TYR A 34 17.42 -3.64 -0.34
N LEU A 35 16.35 -3.93 0.43
CA LEU A 35 14.96 -3.77 -0.02
C LEU A 35 14.68 -2.33 -0.45
N GLN A 36 15.17 -1.33 0.27
CA GLN A 36 14.99 0.09 -0.07
C GLN A 36 15.81 0.52 -1.29
N LYS A 37 17.11 0.22 -1.30
CA LYS A 37 18.06 0.81 -2.26
C LYS A 37 18.12 0.06 -3.59
N VAL A 38 17.76 -1.21 -3.59
CA VAL A 38 17.82 -2.09 -4.77
C VAL A 38 16.40 -2.45 -5.21
N VAL A 39 15.70 -3.28 -4.43
CA VAL A 39 14.41 -3.87 -4.86
C VAL A 39 13.36 -2.80 -5.14
N LEU A 40 13.08 -1.93 -4.17
CA LEU A 40 12.07 -0.87 -4.33
C LEU A 40 12.47 0.12 -5.42
N LYS A 41 13.76 0.45 -5.55
CA LYS A 41 14.27 1.38 -6.56
C LYS A 41 14.06 0.83 -7.98
N ASP A 42 14.31 -0.45 -8.19
CA ASP A 42 14.15 -1.10 -9.48
C ASP A 42 12.67 -1.26 -9.84
N LEU A 43 11.84 -1.69 -8.87
CA LEU A 43 10.38 -1.73 -9.03
C LEU A 43 9.80 -0.36 -9.37
N TRP A 44 10.26 0.71 -8.71
CA TRP A 44 9.78 2.06 -8.97
C TRP A 44 10.04 2.53 -10.40
N LYS A 45 11.20 2.16 -10.95
CA LYS A 45 11.61 2.54 -12.31
C LYS A 45 10.95 1.71 -13.41
N HIS A 46 10.37 0.57 -13.06
CA HIS A 46 9.73 -0.31 -14.02
C HIS A 46 8.57 0.40 -14.73
N SER A 47 8.40 0.17 -16.04
CA SER A 47 7.37 0.84 -16.86
C SER A 47 5.94 0.61 -16.35
N PHE A 48 5.69 -0.53 -15.71
CA PHE A 48 4.38 -0.90 -15.16
C PHE A 48 4.21 -0.56 -13.67
N SER A 49 5.13 0.21 -13.08
CA SER A 49 5.04 0.55 -11.66
C SER A 49 3.95 1.56 -11.35
N TRP A 50 3.54 2.36 -12.34
CA TRP A 50 2.67 3.52 -12.15
C TRP A 50 1.34 3.25 -11.40
N PRO A 51 0.64 2.11 -11.55
CA PRO A 51 -0.59 1.85 -10.79
C PRO A 51 -0.33 1.58 -9.31
N PHE A 52 0.86 1.07 -8.99
CA PHE A 52 1.24 0.64 -7.64
C PHE A 52 2.00 1.73 -6.87
N GLN A 53 2.33 2.85 -7.51
CA GLN A 53 3.05 3.96 -6.88
C GLN A 53 2.23 4.72 -5.84
N ARG A 54 0.90 4.55 -5.78
CA ARG A 54 0.02 5.26 -4.84
C ARG A 54 -1.12 4.34 -4.41
N PRO A 55 -1.80 4.62 -3.28
CA PRO A 55 -3.02 3.93 -2.91
C PRO A 55 -4.06 3.99 -4.03
N VAL A 56 -4.84 2.92 -4.18
CA VAL A 56 -5.88 2.82 -5.21
C VAL A 56 -6.98 3.84 -4.95
N ASP A 57 -7.25 4.71 -5.92
CA ASP A 57 -8.35 5.67 -5.83
C ASP A 57 -9.63 5.03 -6.37
N ALA A 58 -10.39 4.38 -5.49
CA ALA A 58 -11.63 3.68 -5.82
C ALA A 58 -12.70 4.64 -6.38
N VAL A 59 -12.71 5.90 -5.91
CA VAL A 59 -13.64 6.94 -6.37
C VAL A 59 -13.34 7.29 -7.82
N LYS A 60 -12.08 7.64 -8.11
CA LYS A 60 -11.64 8.05 -9.46
C LYS A 60 -11.75 6.92 -10.47
N LEU A 61 -11.47 5.69 -10.05
CA LEU A 61 -11.54 4.49 -10.91
C LEU A 61 -12.95 3.88 -10.99
N LYS A 62 -13.93 4.42 -10.26
CA LYS A 62 -15.31 3.91 -10.19
C LYS A 62 -15.36 2.43 -9.78
N LEU A 63 -14.59 2.07 -8.75
CA LEU A 63 -14.51 0.73 -8.17
C LEU A 63 -15.25 0.68 -6.81
N PRO A 64 -16.58 0.55 -6.80
CA PRO A 64 -17.37 0.71 -5.57
C PRO A 64 -17.12 -0.37 -4.52
N ASP A 65 -16.64 -1.54 -4.94
CA ASP A 65 -16.42 -2.72 -4.11
C ASP A 65 -14.94 -2.93 -3.75
N TYR A 66 -14.00 -2.11 -4.26
CA TYR A 66 -12.57 -2.33 -4.08
C TYR A 66 -12.18 -2.50 -2.60
N TYR A 67 -12.48 -1.51 -1.76
CA TYR A 67 -12.18 -1.56 -0.32
C TYR A 67 -13.13 -2.46 0.48
N THR A 68 -14.19 -2.99 -0.16
CA THR A 68 -15.01 -4.05 0.43
C THR A 68 -14.39 -5.43 0.22
N ILE A 69 -13.59 -5.63 -0.82
CA ILE A 69 -12.92 -6.88 -1.15
C ILE A 69 -11.49 -6.86 -0.59
N ILE A 70 -10.73 -5.81 -0.88
CA ILE A 70 -9.35 -5.63 -0.46
C ILE A 70 -9.31 -5.03 0.95
N LYS A 71 -8.98 -5.88 1.93
CA LYS A 71 -9.01 -5.52 3.36
C LYS A 71 -7.74 -4.84 3.86
N ASN A 72 -6.59 -5.18 3.28
CA ASN A 72 -5.28 -4.67 3.67
C ASN A 72 -4.62 -4.00 2.46
N PRO A 73 -5.08 -2.82 2.03
CA PRO A 73 -4.52 -2.16 0.86
C PRO A 73 -3.05 -1.79 1.11
N MET A 74 -2.20 -1.98 0.09
CA MET A 74 -0.78 -1.62 0.12
C MET A 74 -0.34 -1.02 -1.22
N ASP A 75 0.68 -0.16 -1.18
CA ASP A 75 1.25 0.50 -2.35
C ASP A 75 2.75 0.82 -2.15
N LEU A 76 3.48 1.00 -3.24
CA LEU A 76 4.93 1.21 -3.24
C LEU A 76 5.34 2.49 -2.52
N ASN A 77 4.51 3.54 -2.52
CA ASN A 77 4.85 4.79 -1.83
C ASN A 77 4.65 4.66 -0.32
N THR A 78 3.66 3.89 0.12
CA THR A 78 3.53 3.50 1.52
C THR A 78 4.73 2.67 1.97
N ILE A 79 5.14 1.64 1.22
CA ILE A 79 6.34 0.84 1.53
C ILE A 79 7.61 1.72 1.57
N LYS A 80 7.75 2.63 0.60
CA LYS A 80 8.86 3.61 0.56
C LYS A 80 8.92 4.43 1.84
N LYS A 81 7.79 5.03 2.25
CA LYS A 81 7.69 5.82 3.47
C LYS A 81 7.97 4.98 4.72
N ARG A 82 7.50 3.73 4.77
CA ARG A 82 7.76 2.80 5.88
C ARG A 82 9.26 2.50 6.01
N LEU A 83 9.96 2.27 4.90
CA LEU A 83 11.42 2.08 4.91
C LEU A 83 12.17 3.34 5.33
N GLU A 84 11.75 4.53 4.85
CA GLU A 84 12.35 5.81 5.20
C GLU A 84 12.17 6.18 6.68
N ASN A 85 11.01 5.86 7.25
CA ASN A 85 10.67 6.17 8.65
C ASN A 85 11.01 5.05 9.64
N LYS A 86 11.81 4.06 9.24
CA LYS A 86 12.18 2.90 10.08
C LYS A 86 10.94 2.25 10.71
N TYR A 87 9.91 2.00 9.90
CA TYR A 87 8.67 1.36 10.34
C TYR A 87 8.86 -0.14 10.63
N TYR A 88 9.67 -0.82 9.80
CA TYR A 88 9.89 -2.27 9.90
C TYR A 88 10.98 -2.61 10.91
N ALA A 89 10.76 -3.68 11.68
CA ALA A 89 11.78 -4.28 12.54
C ALA A 89 12.52 -5.42 11.81
N LYS A 90 11.85 -6.11 10.88
CA LYS A 90 12.40 -7.23 10.11
C LYS A 90 12.12 -7.08 8.62
N ALA A 91 12.99 -7.65 7.78
CA ALA A 91 12.80 -7.66 6.33
C ALA A 91 11.53 -8.40 5.90
N SER A 92 11.13 -9.45 6.63
CA SER A 92 9.92 -10.22 6.36
C SER A 92 8.65 -9.36 6.39
N GLU A 93 8.56 -8.38 7.29
CA GLU A 93 7.40 -7.47 7.39
C GLU A 93 7.29 -6.59 6.13
N CYS A 94 8.44 -6.14 5.60
CA CYS A 94 8.45 -5.37 4.35
C CYS A 94 8.13 -6.25 3.14
N ILE A 95 8.60 -7.51 3.12
CA ILE A 95 8.29 -8.48 2.05
C ILE A 95 6.81 -8.85 2.05
N GLU A 96 6.19 -8.98 3.23
CA GLU A 96 4.76 -9.21 3.36
C GLU A 96 3.94 -8.10 2.70
N ASP A 97 4.31 -6.83 2.93
CA ASP A 97 3.67 -5.69 2.27
C ASP A 97 3.75 -5.74 0.74
N PHE A 98 4.82 -6.32 0.16
CA PHE A 98 4.93 -6.52 -1.30
C PHE A 98 4.02 -7.65 -1.83
N ASN A 99 3.61 -8.59 -0.98
CA ASN A 99 2.81 -9.76 -1.37
C ASN A 99 1.30 -9.58 -1.14
N THR A 100 0.89 -8.49 -0.48
CA THR A 100 -0.53 -8.20 -0.17
C THR A 100 -1.37 -7.83 -1.39
#